data_AF-A0A7X4GX58-F1
#
_entry.id   AF-A0A7X4GX58-F1
#
_cell.length_a   1.000
_cell.length_b   1.000
_cell.length_c   1.000
_cell.angle_alpha   90.00
_cell.angle_beta   90.00
_cell.angle_gamma   90.00
#
_symmetry.space_group_name_H-M   'P 1'
#
loop_
_entity.id
_entity.type
_entity.pdbx_description
1 polymer ?
#
loop_
_entity_poly.entity_id
_entity_poly.type
_entity_poly.pdbx_seq_one_letter_code
_entity_poly.pdbx_strand_id
1 'polypeptide(L)' 'MSHITSTKRSAGMVFGDFFALIGVMAFMGGSQTLGAFLFVSGIALYTTTAAARWLIAKITGR' A
#
# COMPACT_ATOMS: atom_id res chain seq x y z
N MET A 1 -29.72 9.17 3.43
CA MET A 1 -28.47 9.38 4.19
C MET A 1 -27.68 8.06 4.20
N SER A 2 -26.90 7.76 3.16
CA SER A 2 -25.92 6.64 3.17
C SER A 2 -25.14 6.63 1.84
N HIS A 3 -24.22 7.58 1.66
CA HIS A 3 -23.24 7.54 0.58
C HIS A 3 -21.81 7.66 1.12
N ILE A 4 -21.64 7.32 2.40
CA ILE A 4 -20.34 7.18 3.04
C ILE A 4 -20.07 5.68 3.08
N THR A 5 -19.81 5.12 1.90
CA THR A 5 -19.03 3.90 1.74
C THR A 5 -17.61 4.24 2.20
N SER A 6 -17.44 4.52 3.50
CA SER A 6 -16.14 4.65 4.14
C SER A 6 -15.57 3.24 4.24
N THR A 7 -15.12 2.74 3.11
CA THR A 7 -14.11 1.69 3.08
C THR A 7 -12.89 2.33 3.70
N LYS A 8 -12.75 2.24 5.04
CA LYS A 8 -11.52 2.64 5.74
C LYS A 8 -10.38 1.84 5.09
N ARG A 9 -9.71 2.43 4.10
CA ARG A 9 -8.51 1.88 3.48
C ARG A 9 -7.50 1.85 4.61
N SER A 10 -7.07 0.64 5.00
CA SER A 10 -6.15 0.48 6.12
C SER A 10 -4.94 1.38 5.92
N ALA A 11 -4.50 2.06 6.99
CA ALA A 11 -3.42 3.03 6.94
C ALA A 11 -2.16 2.47 6.25
N GLY A 12 -1.87 1.18 6.41
CA GLY A 12 -0.72 0.55 5.77
C GLY A 12 -0.85 0.37 4.25
N MET A 13 -2.08 0.27 3.70
CA MET A 13 -2.26 0.28 2.24
C MET A 13 -2.03 1.68 1.67
N VAL A 14 -2.53 2.72 2.35
CA VAL A 14 -2.29 4.13 1.96
C VAL A 14 -0.80 4.45 2.02
N PHE A 15 -0.12 3.98 3.07
CA PHE A 15 1.32 4.16 3.24
C PHE A 15 2.13 3.42 2.16
N GLY A 16 1.72 2.19 1.81
CA GLY A 16 2.33 1.44 0.72
C GLY A 16 2.19 2.13 -0.65
N ASP A 17 1.00 2.66 -0.95
CA ASP A 17 0.75 3.44 -2.18
C ASP A 17 1.65 4.69 -2.23
N PHE A 18 1.79 5.40 -1.11
CA PHE A 18 2.63 6.59 -1.02
C PHE A 18 4.11 6.28 -1.24
N PHE A 19 4.64 5.23 -0.59
CA PHE A 19 6.03 4.79 -0.77
C PHE A 19 6.31 4.37 -2.22
N ALA A 20 5.36 3.67 -2.85
CA ALA A 20 5.49 3.26 -4.24
C ALA A 20 5.56 4.47 -5.19
N LEU A 21 4.70 5.47 -5.00
CA LEU A 21 4.69 6.69 -5.82
C LEU A 21 5.98 7.51 -5.66
N ILE A 22 6.50 7.65 -4.44
CA ILE A 22 7.81 8.28 -4.22
C ILE A 22 8.92 7.51 -4.93
N GLY A 23 8.89 6.17 -4.88
CA GLY A 23 9.83 5.33 -5.60
C GLY A 23 9.81 5.57 -7.12
N VAL A 24 8.63 5.69 -7.71
CA VAL A 24 8.48 6.02 -9.14
C VAL A 24 9.06 7.40 -9.46
N MET A 25 8.77 8.42 -8.63
CA MET A 25 9.31 9.77 -8.84
C MET A 25 10.84 9.79 -8.73
N ALA A 26 11.41 9.11 -7.73
CA ALA A 26 12.86 9.01 -7.56
C ALA A 26 13.54 8.24 -8.70
N PHE A 27 12.87 7.21 -9.24
CA PHE A 27 13.35 6.46 -10.40
C PHE A 27 13.41 7.34 -11.65
N MET A 28 12.36 8.12 -11.91
CA MET A 28 12.30 9.06 -13.03
C MET A 28 13.29 10.24 -12.87
N GLY A 29 13.56 10.65 -11.63
CA GLY A 29 14.50 11.74 -11.31
C GLY A 29 15.99 11.38 -11.43
N GLY A 30 16.33 10.17 -11.90
CA GLY A 30 17.71 9.74 -12.13
C GLY A 30 18.33 8.93 -11.00
N SER A 31 17.62 8.73 -9.88
CA SER A 31 18.06 7.87 -8.77
C SER A 31 17.45 6.47 -8.88
N GLN A 32 17.81 5.75 -9.95
CA GLN A 32 17.17 4.48 -10.34
C GLN A 32 17.20 3.42 -9.23
N THR A 33 18.34 3.19 -8.59
CA THR A 33 18.48 2.16 -7.55
C THR A 33 17.61 2.47 -6.33
N LEU A 34 17.64 3.72 -5.84
CA LEU A 34 16.82 4.14 -4.71
C LEU A 34 15.34 4.11 -5.07
N GLY A 35 14.96 4.60 -6.26
CA GLY A 35 13.60 4.58 -6.74
C GLY A 35 13.02 3.17 -6.84
N ALA A 36 13.81 2.21 -7.36
CA ALA A 36 13.42 0.80 -7.42
C ALA A 36 13.22 0.20 -6.01
N PHE A 37 14.12 0.49 -5.06
CA PHE A 37 13.98 0.04 -3.68
C PHE A 37 12.72 0.60 -2.99
N LEU A 38 12.48 1.90 -3.14
CA LEU A 38 11.27 2.58 -2.62
C LEU A 38 10.00 2.04 -3.26
N PHE A 39 10.03 1.75 -4.56
CA PHE A 39 8.90 1.19 -5.28
C PHE A 39 8.55 -0.22 -4.80
N VAL A 40 9.53 -1.11 -4.75
CA VAL A 40 9.33 -2.51 -4.31
C VAL A 40 8.91 -2.56 -2.83
N SER A 41 9.51 -1.75 -1.96
CA SER A 41 9.12 -1.69 -0.55
C SER A 41 7.69 -1.16 -0.36
N GLY A 42 7.26 -0.17 -1.15
CA GLY A 42 5.87 0.31 -1.16
C GLY A 42 4.87 -0.78 -1.54
N ILE A 43 5.16 -1.54 -2.61
CA ILE A 43 4.32 -2.69 -3.04
C ILE A 43 4.30 -3.78 -1.97
N ALA A 44 5.45 -4.10 -1.37
CA ALA A 44 5.53 -5.12 -0.31
C ALA A 44 4.68 -4.73 0.91
N LEU A 45 4.72 -3.47 1.34
CA LEU A 45 3.90 -2.96 2.44
C LEU A 45 2.41 -3.00 2.11
N TYR A 46 2.04 -2.60 0.89
CA TYR A 46 0.65 -2.66 0.42
C TYR A 46 0.12 -4.09 0.44
N THR A 47 0.84 -5.01 -0.20
CA THR A 47 0.43 -6.42 -0.33
C THR A 47 0.37 -7.13 1.02
N THR A 48 1.34 -6.86 1.90
CA THR A 48 1.36 -7.41 3.26
C THR A 48 0.15 -6.92 4.07
N THR A 49 -0.18 -5.63 4.01
CA THR A 49 -1.36 -5.12 4.72
C THR A 49 -2.68 -5.59 4.10
N ALA A 50 -2.75 -5.74 2.78
CA ALA A 50 -3.91 -6.34 2.12
C ALA A 50 -4.10 -7.81 2.54
N ALA A 51 -3.01 -8.60 2.56
CA ALA A 51 -3.02 -10.00 2.99
C ALA A 51 -3.39 -10.13 4.48
N ALA A 52 -2.86 -9.27 5.35
CA ALA A 52 -3.20 -9.23 6.76
C ALA A 52 -4.69 -8.92 6.97
N ARG A 53 -5.25 -7.95 6.24
CA ARG A 53 -6.69 -7.67 6.29
C ARG A 53 -7.53 -8.87 5.85
N TRP A 54 -7.13 -9.52 4.77
CA TRP A 54 -7.81 -10.72 4.28
C TRP A 54 -7.78 -11.85 5.31
N LEU A 55 -6.62 -12.09 5.92
CA LEU A 55 -6.44 -13.09 6.96
C LEU A 55 -7.32 -12.78 8.19
N ILE A 56 -7.33 -11.52 8.63
CA ILE A 56 -8.19 -11.08 9.74
C ILE A 56 -9.67 -11.30 9.40
N ALA A 57 -10.12 -10.95 8.20
CA ALA A 57 -11.50 -11.19 7.77
C ALA A 57 -11.85 -12.69 7.82
N LYS A 58 -10.96 -13.55 7.31
CA LYS A 58 -11.13 -15.00 7.30
C LYS A 58 -11.19 -15.60 8.71
N ILE A 59 -10.33 -15.16 9.63
CA ILE A 59 -10.31 -15.65 11.02
C ILE A 59 -11.53 -15.13 11.81
N THR A 60 -11.95 -13.89 11.55
CA THR A 60 -13.08 -13.26 12.25
C THR A 60 -14.44 -13.82 11.79
N GLY A 61 -14.47 -14.74 10.82
CA GLY A 61 -15.68 -15.44 10.39
C GLY A 61 -16.73 -14.53 9.72
N ARG A 62 -16.28 -13.46 9.08
CA ARG A 62 -17.13 -12.63 8.19
C ARG A 62 -16.99 -13.06 6.74
#